data_AF-A0A176U7X7-F1
#
_entry.id   AF-A0A176U7X7-F1
#
_cell.length_a   1.000
_cell.length_b   1.000
_cell.length_c   1.000
_cell.angle_alpha   90.00
_cell.angle_beta   90.00
_cell.angle_gamma   90.00
#
_symmetry.space_group_name_H-M   'P 1'
#
loop_
_entity.id
_entity.type
_entity.pdbx_description
1 polymer ?
#
loop_
_entity_poly.entity_id
_entity_poly.type
_entity_poly.pdbx_seq_one_letter_code
_entity_poly.pdbx_strand_id
1 'polypeptide(L)'
;MIFINQKQKKSVLLGNGVNIQFGGKAYSNKFILSRIVANARCDKYDDLFEGTLSGKEIEKLFRGLLPTANDILDGKYDEYSIDKKEIKEAIEEFKAQNAWRSKFEHYYDIPLEDWFLLLRLHSNKDFENTWKSAKRGLEWMILDGIYNDGRLQEVYHKMNKSVKRFFKSYDTIFTLNYDNNIEFLTHKTVYHLHGDYSVLADSENPEVVQGFWNTQKGKIVMSSAYPQCYCNALLNFCGQQKYREAQTNWQNIQTLQHLRKLYETDIDAFKKRRAELGMNSPVVTQIIDTYIAHPELKIASDYHFMELENLSGELDIIGLSPQNDSHIFSCIEKSSVEKVNFYYYGQPPKKLPLTKPYEFKDIEKLWKSLGSEAPKYNCNRKYPNTEGAKKVFECLNVLSFERISKDEIEKEANEIPDFIAISLCKEANNLRNTFEKSRNEEDFDKQAIMVSKIALREGISPQVLFLFIIDNKFKR
;
A
#
# COMPACT_ATOMS: atom_id res chain seq x y z
N MET A 1 -30.11 -6.83 42.33
CA MET A 1 -29.02 -6.24 41.53
C MET A 1 -28.92 -7.06 40.26
N ILE A 2 -29.53 -6.59 39.17
CA ILE A 2 -29.46 -7.29 37.88
C ILE A 2 -28.09 -6.98 37.32
N PHE A 3 -27.18 -7.96 37.30
CA PHE A 3 -25.97 -7.88 36.49
C PHE A 3 -26.42 -7.85 35.03
N ILE A 4 -26.57 -6.65 34.49
CA ILE A 4 -26.60 -6.47 33.04
C ILE A 4 -25.19 -6.86 32.61
N ASN A 5 -25.06 -8.06 32.05
CA ASN A 5 -23.84 -8.51 31.43
C ASN A 5 -23.56 -7.52 30.28
N GLN A 6 -22.70 -6.53 30.51
CA GLN A 6 -22.33 -5.59 29.47
C GLN A 6 -21.74 -6.43 28.34
N LYS A 7 -22.40 -6.41 27.18
CA LYS A 7 -21.92 -7.10 25.99
C LYS A 7 -20.48 -6.62 25.75
N GLN A 8 -19.52 -7.53 25.84
CA GLN A 8 -18.11 -7.20 25.67
C GLN A 8 -17.92 -6.54 24.30
N LYS A 9 -17.36 -5.33 24.28
CA LYS A 9 -17.12 -4.58 23.05
C LYS A 9 -16.15 -5.36 22.18
N LYS A 10 -16.50 -5.57 20.92
CA LYS A 10 -15.67 -6.33 19.97
C LYS A 10 -15.25 -5.47 18.80
N SER A 11 -13.95 -5.37 18.58
CA SER A 11 -13.37 -4.55 17.52
C SER A 11 -12.50 -5.39 16.58
N VAL A 12 -12.27 -4.89 15.37
CA VAL A 12 -11.38 -5.54 14.41
C VAL A 12 -10.42 -4.52 13.79
N LEU A 13 -9.16 -4.93 13.58
CA LEU A 13 -8.16 -4.23 12.81
C LEU A 13 -7.80 -5.05 11.57
N LEU A 14 -7.88 -4.43 10.40
CA LEU A 14 -7.68 -5.08 9.10
C LEU A 14 -6.37 -4.60 8.44
N GLY A 15 -5.57 -5.54 7.95
CA GLY A 15 -4.41 -5.26 7.11
C GLY A 15 -4.58 -5.79 5.68
N ASN A 16 -3.52 -5.67 4.87
CA ASN A 16 -3.54 -5.96 3.43
C ASN A 16 -3.87 -7.43 3.13
N GLY A 17 -3.73 -8.35 4.08
CA GLY A 17 -4.15 -9.73 3.93
C GLY A 17 -5.63 -9.90 3.56
N VAL A 18 -6.50 -8.94 3.92
CA VAL A 18 -7.91 -8.94 3.47
C VAL A 18 -8.00 -8.68 1.96
N ASN A 19 -7.26 -7.71 1.44
CA ASN A 19 -7.21 -7.41 0.02
C ASN A 19 -6.59 -8.56 -0.77
N ILE A 20 -5.57 -9.23 -0.24
CA ILE A 20 -5.00 -10.43 -0.86
C ILE A 20 -6.01 -11.57 -0.86
N GLN A 21 -6.75 -11.78 0.23
CA GLN A 21 -7.75 -12.86 0.33
C GLN A 21 -8.83 -12.75 -0.74
N PHE A 22 -9.40 -11.56 -0.92
CA PHE A 22 -10.55 -11.36 -1.80
C PHE A 22 -10.16 -10.82 -3.18
N GLY A 23 -9.12 -10.01 -3.25
CA GLY A 23 -8.59 -9.42 -4.47
C GLY A 23 -7.58 -10.31 -5.20
N GLY A 24 -6.98 -11.28 -4.51
CA GLY A 24 -6.03 -12.24 -5.06
C GLY A 24 -4.57 -11.76 -5.03
N LYS A 25 -3.69 -12.50 -5.71
CA LYS A 25 -2.25 -12.20 -5.77
C LYS A 25 -1.94 -10.83 -6.37
N ALA A 26 -2.89 -10.19 -7.07
CA ALA A 26 -2.75 -8.85 -7.65
C ALA A 26 -2.33 -7.77 -6.63
N TYR A 27 -2.65 -7.99 -5.34
CA TYR A 27 -2.32 -7.08 -4.23
C TYR A 27 -1.18 -7.59 -3.34
N SER A 28 -0.44 -8.60 -3.83
CA SER A 28 0.83 -8.99 -3.23
C SER A 28 1.95 -8.09 -3.72
N ASN A 29 3.03 -8.04 -2.93
CA ASN A 29 4.20 -7.21 -3.21
C ASN A 29 4.77 -7.44 -4.62
N LYS A 30 4.85 -8.71 -5.03
CA LYS A 30 5.30 -9.11 -6.38
C LYS A 30 4.56 -8.33 -7.46
N PHE A 31 3.24 -8.46 -7.49
CA PHE A 31 2.42 -7.90 -8.56
C PHE A 31 2.28 -6.39 -8.49
N ILE A 32 2.34 -5.77 -7.30
CA ILE A 32 2.39 -4.33 -7.16
C ILE A 32 3.67 -3.77 -7.79
N LEU A 33 4.83 -4.30 -7.43
CA LEU A 33 6.13 -3.82 -7.93
C LEU A 33 6.32 -4.10 -9.43
N SER A 34 5.94 -5.29 -9.90
CA SER A 34 5.93 -5.61 -11.34
C SER A 34 5.01 -4.68 -12.13
N ARG A 35 3.85 -4.31 -11.57
CA ARG A 35 2.92 -3.38 -12.22
C ARG A 35 3.50 -1.98 -12.33
N ILE A 36 4.21 -1.49 -11.32
CA ILE A 36 4.89 -0.18 -11.38
C ILE A 36 5.89 -0.16 -12.53
N VAL A 37 6.76 -1.17 -12.61
CA VAL A 37 7.76 -1.26 -13.69
C VAL A 37 7.09 -1.37 -15.06
N ALA A 38 6.05 -2.18 -15.20
CA ALA A 38 5.31 -2.30 -16.45
C ALA A 38 4.58 -0.99 -16.85
N ASN A 39 3.99 -0.29 -15.88
CA ASN A 39 3.36 1.01 -16.10
C ASN A 39 4.37 2.05 -16.57
N ALA A 40 5.53 2.12 -15.91
CA ALA A 40 6.62 3.01 -16.30
C ALA A 40 7.08 2.73 -17.73
N ARG A 41 7.28 1.46 -18.11
CA ARG A 41 7.72 1.08 -19.45
C ARG A 41 6.69 1.29 -20.55
N CYS A 42 5.42 1.48 -20.18
CA CYS A 42 4.35 1.90 -21.09
C CYS A 42 4.06 3.41 -20.99
N ASP A 43 5.03 4.21 -20.55
CA ASP A 43 4.97 5.68 -20.50
C ASP A 43 3.84 6.23 -19.61
N LYS A 44 3.22 5.39 -18.75
CA LYS A 44 2.11 5.82 -17.87
C LYS A 44 2.54 6.99 -16.99
N TYR A 45 3.78 6.98 -16.49
CA TYR A 45 4.21 7.99 -15.53
C TYR A 45 4.83 9.25 -16.18
N ASP A 46 4.88 9.36 -17.51
CA ASP A 46 5.48 10.52 -18.18
C ASP A 46 4.73 11.81 -17.80
N ASP A 47 3.40 11.80 -17.83
CA ASP A 47 2.56 12.94 -17.41
C ASP A 47 2.61 13.18 -15.90
N LEU A 48 2.77 12.13 -15.10
CA LEU A 48 2.86 12.23 -13.64
C LEU A 48 4.15 12.95 -13.20
N PHE A 49 5.22 12.82 -13.99
CA PHE A 49 6.52 13.44 -13.73
C PHE A 49 6.84 14.58 -14.70
N GLU A 50 5.87 15.04 -15.51
CA GLU A 50 6.05 16.12 -16.50
C GLU A 50 7.28 15.89 -17.42
N GLY A 51 7.55 14.64 -17.77
CA GLY A 51 8.70 14.25 -18.59
C GLY A 51 10.08 14.35 -17.91
N THR A 52 10.14 14.66 -16.62
CA THR A 52 11.42 14.77 -15.87
C THR A 52 12.06 13.42 -15.55
N LEU A 53 11.28 12.34 -15.60
CA LEU A 53 11.69 10.96 -15.35
C LEU A 53 11.09 10.07 -16.43
N SER A 54 11.93 9.38 -17.19
CA SER A 54 11.48 8.42 -18.19
C SER A 54 11.12 7.07 -17.57
N GLY A 55 10.25 6.32 -18.26
CA GLY A 55 9.92 4.94 -17.90
C GLY A 55 11.13 4.01 -17.71
N LYS A 56 12.19 4.19 -18.51
CA LYS A 56 13.44 3.41 -18.40
C LYS A 56 14.24 3.76 -17.14
N GLU A 57 14.25 5.03 -16.74
CA GLU A 57 14.90 5.47 -15.50
C GLU A 57 14.17 4.94 -14.26
N ILE A 58 12.85 4.94 -14.28
CA ILE A 58 12.02 4.35 -13.23
C ILE A 58 12.30 2.84 -13.12
N GLU A 59 12.29 2.10 -14.24
CA GLU A 59 12.65 0.68 -14.21
C GLU A 59 14.06 0.46 -13.62
N LYS A 60 15.04 1.28 -14.04
CA LYS A 60 16.40 1.21 -13.54
C LYS A 60 16.49 1.50 -12.04
N LEU A 61 15.67 2.39 -11.50
CA LEU A 61 15.56 2.62 -10.06
C LEU A 61 15.12 1.34 -9.33
N PHE A 62 14.00 0.74 -9.76
CA PHE A 62 13.48 -0.45 -9.09
C PHE A 62 14.47 -1.63 -9.21
N ARG A 63 14.98 -1.92 -10.40
CA ARG A 63 15.96 -3.01 -10.55
C ARG A 63 17.32 -2.70 -9.90
N GLY A 64 17.71 -1.43 -9.85
CA GLY A 64 19.02 -0.97 -9.39
C GLY A 64 19.18 -0.86 -7.86
N LEU A 65 18.08 -0.87 -7.11
CA LEU A 65 18.13 -0.86 -5.63
C LEU A 65 18.20 -2.27 -5.01
N LEU A 66 18.02 -3.34 -5.79
CA LEU A 66 18.18 -4.72 -5.31
C LEU A 66 19.57 -4.98 -4.70
N PRO A 67 20.70 -4.55 -5.31
CA PRO A 67 22.02 -4.65 -4.68
C PRO A 67 22.09 -3.92 -3.34
N THR A 68 21.48 -2.73 -3.21
CA THR A 68 21.44 -2.00 -1.93
C THR A 68 20.72 -2.79 -0.84
N ALA A 69 19.61 -3.47 -1.16
CA ALA A 69 18.92 -4.33 -0.20
C ALA A 69 19.81 -5.48 0.30
N ASN A 70 20.56 -6.12 -0.61
CA ASN A 70 21.49 -7.19 -0.27
C ASN A 70 22.71 -6.69 0.52
N ASP A 71 23.22 -5.51 0.16
CA ASP A 71 24.33 -4.86 0.87
C ASP A 71 23.97 -4.55 2.34
N ILE A 72 22.70 -4.25 2.63
CA ILE A 72 22.21 -4.10 4.01
C ILE A 72 22.23 -5.44 4.75
N LEU A 73 21.78 -6.53 4.12
CA LEU A 73 21.81 -7.87 4.74
C LEU A 73 23.26 -8.34 5.01
N ASP A 74 24.19 -7.97 4.13
CA ASP A 74 25.62 -8.27 4.25
C ASP A 74 26.35 -7.38 5.29
N GLY A 75 25.63 -6.48 5.98
CA GLY A 75 26.19 -5.62 7.02
C GLY A 75 27.04 -4.45 6.51
N LYS A 76 27.05 -4.17 5.19
CA LYS A 76 27.84 -3.05 4.63
C LYS A 76 27.39 -1.68 5.14
N TYR A 77 26.18 -1.60 5.69
CA TYR A 77 25.61 -0.40 6.28
C TYR A 77 25.75 -0.32 7.81
N ASP A 78 26.40 -1.30 8.47
CA ASP A 78 26.53 -1.33 9.94
C ASP A 78 27.45 -0.23 10.48
N GLU A 79 28.55 0.04 9.77
CA GLU A 79 29.50 1.11 10.10
C GLU A 79 29.15 2.44 9.41
N TYR A 80 28.02 2.47 8.70
CA TYR A 80 27.63 3.65 7.93
C TYR A 80 27.33 4.81 8.89
N SER A 81 28.15 5.86 8.81
CA SER A 81 28.10 7.02 9.70
C SER A 81 26.92 7.94 9.36
N ILE A 82 25.71 7.49 9.70
CA ILE A 82 24.51 8.32 9.70
C ILE A 82 24.26 8.84 11.13
N ASP A 83 24.18 10.15 11.28
CA ASP A 83 23.86 10.84 12.54
C ASP A 83 22.36 10.75 12.90
N LYS A 84 21.55 10.04 12.10
CA LYS A 84 20.11 9.87 12.32
C LYS A 84 19.79 8.50 12.91
N LYS A 85 19.46 8.48 14.20
CA LYS A 85 19.04 7.29 14.97
C LYS A 85 17.97 6.47 14.24
N GLU A 86 16.99 7.12 13.63
CA GLU A 86 15.86 6.46 12.95
C GLU A 86 16.28 5.62 11.74
N ILE A 87 17.31 6.05 10.99
CA ILE A 87 17.79 5.27 9.85
C ILE A 87 18.55 4.03 10.33
N LYS A 88 19.30 4.15 11.43
CA LYS A 88 19.97 3.00 12.06
C LYS A 88 18.94 1.98 12.56
N GLU A 89 17.90 2.45 13.25
CA GLU A 89 16.81 1.58 13.71
C GLU A 89 16.10 0.87 12.54
N ALA A 90 15.84 1.59 11.44
CA ALA A 90 15.26 1.01 10.23
C ALA A 90 16.17 -0.04 9.56
N ILE A 91 17.49 0.15 9.54
CA ILE A 91 18.45 -0.85 9.05
C ILE A 91 18.41 -2.12 9.91
N GLU A 92 18.43 -1.97 11.24
CA GLU A 92 18.36 -3.12 12.16
C GLU A 92 17.04 -3.87 12.01
N GLU A 93 15.93 -3.13 11.89
CA GLU A 93 14.61 -3.71 11.63
C GLU A 93 14.58 -4.46 10.29
N PHE A 94 15.06 -3.85 9.21
CA PHE A 94 15.17 -4.49 7.90
C PHE A 94 15.94 -5.83 7.97
N LYS A 95 17.11 -5.84 8.64
CA LYS A 95 17.91 -7.06 8.84
C LYS A 95 17.16 -8.10 9.66
N ALA A 96 16.53 -7.71 10.77
CA ALA A 96 15.81 -8.62 11.65
C ALA A 96 14.62 -9.29 10.94
N GLN A 97 13.87 -8.52 10.14
CA GLN A 97 12.73 -9.03 9.38
C GLN A 97 13.14 -10.02 8.27
N ASN A 98 14.36 -9.85 7.75
CA ASN A 98 14.90 -10.65 6.65
C ASN A 98 15.98 -11.66 7.09
N ALA A 99 16.14 -11.90 8.39
CA ALA A 99 17.20 -12.77 8.93
C ALA A 99 17.11 -14.26 8.49
N TRP A 100 15.98 -14.67 7.91
CA TRP A 100 15.75 -16.04 7.43
C TRP A 100 16.23 -16.27 5.99
N ARG A 101 16.61 -15.22 5.27
CA ARG A 101 17.15 -15.29 3.91
C ARG A 101 18.59 -14.78 3.89
N SER A 102 19.40 -15.29 2.97
CA SER A 102 20.76 -14.79 2.73
C SER A 102 20.79 -13.61 1.76
N LYS A 103 19.86 -13.56 0.79
CA LYS A 103 19.72 -12.47 -0.18
C LYS A 103 18.30 -12.41 -0.73
N PHE A 104 17.96 -11.28 -1.32
CA PHE A 104 16.85 -11.10 -2.24
C PHE A 104 17.26 -11.55 -3.64
N GLU A 105 16.47 -12.41 -4.27
CA GLU A 105 16.71 -12.88 -5.64
C GLU A 105 16.09 -11.93 -6.68
N HIS A 106 14.94 -11.35 -6.33
CA HIS A 106 14.24 -10.40 -7.17
C HIS A 106 13.95 -9.09 -6.43
N TYR A 107 13.93 -7.97 -7.17
CA TYR A 107 13.59 -6.67 -6.60
C TYR A 107 12.21 -6.69 -5.92
N TYR A 108 11.28 -7.47 -6.46
CA TYR A 108 9.92 -7.58 -5.94
C TYR A 108 9.78 -8.47 -4.70
N ASP A 109 10.88 -9.08 -4.23
CA ASP A 109 10.93 -9.80 -2.95
C ASP A 109 11.15 -8.85 -1.76
N ILE A 110 11.52 -7.60 -2.04
CA ILE A 110 11.77 -6.53 -1.05
C ILE A 110 10.43 -5.95 -0.61
N PRO A 111 10.10 -5.94 0.70
CA PRO A 111 8.84 -5.39 1.20
C PRO A 111 8.60 -3.94 0.73
N LEU A 112 7.36 -3.62 0.41
CA LEU A 112 6.97 -2.40 -0.28
C LEU A 112 7.47 -1.11 0.39
N GLU A 113 7.42 -1.05 1.72
CA GLU A 113 7.79 0.17 2.47
C GLU A 113 9.30 0.31 2.67
N ASP A 114 10.05 -0.79 2.57
CA ASP A 114 11.52 -0.76 2.66
C ASP A 114 12.15 -0.04 1.47
N TRP A 115 11.42 0.11 0.36
CA TRP A 115 11.86 0.92 -0.78
C TRP A 115 12.18 2.36 -0.40
N PHE A 116 11.49 2.94 0.58
CA PHE A 116 11.82 4.26 1.07
C PHE A 116 13.17 4.26 1.82
N LEU A 117 13.49 3.21 2.58
CA LEU A 117 14.79 3.05 3.21
C LEU A 117 15.89 2.88 2.16
N LEU A 118 15.67 2.01 1.16
CA LEU A 118 16.64 1.78 0.08
C LEU A 118 16.92 3.07 -0.69
N LEU A 119 15.88 3.81 -1.08
CA LEU A 119 16.03 5.10 -1.71
C LEU A 119 16.81 6.07 -0.81
N ARG A 120 16.52 6.09 0.49
CA ARG A 120 17.21 6.96 1.45
C ARG A 120 18.70 6.63 1.58
N LEU A 121 19.07 5.35 1.55
CA LEU A 121 20.45 4.88 1.71
C LEU A 121 21.27 4.94 0.43
N HIS A 122 20.64 4.75 -0.73
CA HIS A 122 21.28 4.89 -2.04
C HIS A 122 21.62 6.35 -2.36
N SER A 123 20.89 7.27 -1.72
CA SER A 123 21.02 8.71 -1.93
C SER A 123 22.19 9.30 -1.12
N ASN A 124 23.24 9.78 -1.81
CA ASN A 124 24.42 10.44 -1.20
C ASN A 124 24.06 11.75 -0.46
N LYS A 125 25.03 12.37 0.24
CA LYS A 125 24.85 13.61 1.03
C LYS A 125 24.16 14.77 0.29
N ASP A 126 24.33 14.90 -1.03
CA ASP A 126 23.69 15.95 -1.86
C ASP A 126 22.16 15.78 -2.01
N PHE A 127 21.62 14.62 -1.64
CA PHE A 127 20.22 14.28 -1.79
C PHE A 127 19.34 14.69 -0.59
N GLU A 128 19.91 15.27 0.45
CA GLU A 128 19.13 15.79 1.59
C GLU A 128 18.12 16.85 1.15
N ASN A 129 18.50 17.66 0.16
CA ASN A 129 17.65 18.71 -0.41
C ASN A 129 16.57 18.17 -1.35
N THR A 130 16.74 16.96 -1.91
CA THR A 130 15.81 16.35 -2.89
C THR A 130 15.00 15.18 -2.30
N TRP A 131 15.32 14.72 -1.09
CA TRP A 131 14.67 13.59 -0.42
C TRP A 131 13.14 13.71 -0.39
N LYS A 132 12.60 14.88 -0.06
CA LYS A 132 11.15 15.09 0.01
C LYS A 132 10.49 14.83 -1.35
N SER A 133 11.03 15.38 -2.42
CA SER A 133 10.51 15.20 -3.78
C SER A 133 10.70 13.76 -4.27
N ALA A 134 11.86 13.16 -4.00
CA ALA A 134 12.13 11.78 -4.38
C ALA A 134 11.23 10.77 -3.65
N LYS A 135 11.03 10.95 -2.33
CA LYS A 135 10.06 10.19 -1.54
C LYS A 135 8.67 10.33 -2.15
N ARG A 136 8.24 11.56 -2.47
CA ARG A 136 6.92 11.82 -3.03
C ARG A 136 6.71 11.15 -4.40
N GLY A 137 7.71 11.19 -5.28
CA GLY A 137 7.64 10.47 -6.56
C GLY A 137 7.52 8.96 -6.38
N LEU A 138 8.26 8.39 -5.42
CA LEU A 138 8.15 6.97 -5.08
C LEU A 138 6.78 6.62 -4.49
N GLU A 139 6.22 7.47 -3.62
CA GLU A 139 4.87 7.30 -3.08
C GLU A 139 3.83 7.25 -4.20
N TRP A 140 3.87 8.17 -5.16
CA TRP A 140 2.90 8.20 -6.26
C TRP A 140 2.90 6.90 -7.05
N MET A 141 4.09 6.41 -7.42
CA MET A 141 4.21 5.14 -8.14
C MET A 141 3.70 3.96 -7.31
N ILE A 142 4.05 3.90 -6.03
CA ILE A 142 3.58 2.84 -5.12
C ILE A 142 2.05 2.88 -4.95
N LEU A 143 1.47 4.06 -4.76
CA LEU A 143 0.03 4.25 -4.61
C LEU A 143 -0.72 3.88 -5.88
N ASP A 144 -0.25 4.30 -7.06
CA ASP A 144 -0.84 3.88 -8.33
C ASP A 144 -0.73 2.36 -8.54
N GLY A 145 0.42 1.79 -8.18
CA GLY A 145 0.67 0.36 -8.18
C GLY A 145 -0.35 -0.39 -7.34
N ILE A 146 -0.57 0.01 -6.08
CA ILE A 146 -1.57 -0.60 -5.17
C ILE A 146 -3.00 -0.41 -5.72
N TYR A 147 -3.33 0.79 -6.19
CA TYR A 147 -4.67 1.17 -6.67
C TYR A 147 -5.17 0.30 -7.82
N ASN A 148 -4.25 -0.17 -8.68
CA ASN A 148 -4.51 -1.15 -9.73
C ASN A 148 -5.64 -0.71 -10.68
N ASP A 149 -5.52 0.51 -11.22
CA ASP A 149 -6.51 1.14 -12.10
C ASP A 149 -7.93 1.15 -11.50
N GLY A 150 -8.04 1.36 -10.18
CA GLY A 150 -9.30 1.46 -9.44
C GLY A 150 -9.88 0.12 -8.98
N ARG A 151 -9.36 -1.01 -9.47
CA ARG A 151 -9.90 -2.34 -9.14
C ARG A 151 -9.76 -2.71 -7.67
N LEU A 152 -8.82 -2.09 -6.96
CA LEU A 152 -8.72 -2.24 -5.51
C LEU A 152 -10.02 -1.84 -4.80
N GLN A 153 -10.67 -0.76 -5.24
CA GLN A 153 -11.92 -0.25 -4.64
C GLN A 153 -13.15 -1.13 -4.93
N GLU A 154 -13.00 -2.19 -5.72
CA GLU A 154 -14.07 -3.09 -6.14
C GLU A 154 -13.97 -4.49 -5.50
N VAL A 155 -12.95 -4.73 -4.66
CA VAL A 155 -12.71 -6.05 -4.06
C VAL A 155 -13.89 -6.53 -3.20
N TYR A 156 -14.66 -5.60 -2.60
CA TYR A 156 -15.85 -5.93 -1.81
C TYR A 156 -16.92 -6.71 -2.59
N HIS A 157 -16.98 -6.58 -3.93
CA HIS A 157 -17.90 -7.36 -4.76
C HIS A 157 -17.62 -8.88 -4.71
N LYS A 158 -16.39 -9.26 -4.35
CA LYS A 158 -15.98 -10.66 -4.20
C LYS A 158 -16.27 -11.22 -2.80
N MET A 159 -16.71 -10.37 -1.85
CA MET A 159 -17.01 -10.78 -0.48
C MET A 159 -18.46 -11.28 -0.34
N ASN A 160 -18.63 -12.50 0.17
CA ASN A 160 -19.95 -13.12 0.25
C ASN A 160 -20.79 -12.57 1.44
N LYS A 161 -22.07 -12.99 1.52
CA LYS A 161 -22.99 -12.56 2.59
C LYS A 161 -22.52 -12.92 4.00
N SER A 162 -21.79 -14.01 4.18
CA SER A 162 -21.25 -14.42 5.49
C SER A 162 -20.13 -13.49 5.93
N VAL A 163 -19.22 -13.12 5.02
CA VAL A 163 -18.17 -12.12 5.27
C VAL A 163 -18.77 -10.77 5.63
N LYS A 164 -19.79 -10.32 4.89
CA LYS A 164 -20.54 -9.09 5.23
C LYS A 164 -21.11 -9.14 6.65
N ARG A 165 -21.77 -10.24 7.03
CA ARG A 165 -22.32 -10.40 8.39
C ARG A 165 -21.22 -10.44 9.45
N PHE A 166 -20.10 -11.09 9.17
CA PHE A 166 -18.96 -11.18 10.07
C PHE A 166 -18.39 -9.79 10.38
N PHE A 167 -18.00 -9.01 9.35
CA PHE A 167 -17.46 -7.67 9.59
C PHE A 167 -18.50 -6.71 10.19
N LYS A 168 -19.78 -6.83 9.80
CA LYS A 168 -20.86 -6.03 10.40
C LYS A 168 -21.11 -6.34 11.89
N SER A 169 -20.68 -7.50 12.38
CA SER A 169 -20.88 -7.92 13.77
C SER A 169 -19.97 -7.22 14.78
N TYR A 170 -18.84 -6.67 14.34
CA TYR A 170 -17.94 -5.88 15.18
C TYR A 170 -18.56 -4.53 15.50
N ASP A 171 -18.31 -4.02 16.70
CA ASP A 171 -18.77 -2.70 17.13
C ASP A 171 -17.94 -1.59 16.44
N THR A 172 -16.62 -1.79 16.38
CA THR A 172 -15.64 -0.85 15.79
C THR A 172 -14.75 -1.57 14.78
N ILE A 173 -14.44 -0.90 13.66
CA ILE A 173 -13.60 -1.44 12.58
C ILE A 173 -12.48 -0.42 12.30
N PHE A 174 -11.24 -0.89 12.34
CA PHE A 174 -10.05 -0.17 11.93
C PHE A 174 -9.44 -0.83 10.69
N THR A 175 -8.74 -0.05 9.87
CA THR A 175 -8.00 -0.57 8.72
C THR A 175 -6.68 0.15 8.55
N LEU A 176 -5.67 -0.60 8.11
CA LEU A 176 -4.41 -0.08 7.59
C LEU A 176 -4.42 0.01 6.06
N ASN A 177 -5.45 -0.53 5.41
CA ASN A 177 -5.58 -0.45 3.96
C ASN A 177 -6.13 0.91 3.54
N TYR A 178 -5.73 1.35 2.35
CA TYR A 178 -6.12 2.65 1.79
C TYR A 178 -7.47 2.62 1.06
N ASP A 179 -8.07 1.44 0.87
CA ASP A 179 -9.34 1.26 0.17
C ASP A 179 -10.56 1.30 1.11
N ASN A 180 -11.74 1.55 0.54
CA ASN A 180 -13.01 1.68 1.27
C ASN A 180 -13.90 0.42 1.14
N ASN A 181 -13.32 -0.75 0.85
CA ASN A 181 -14.10 -1.95 0.57
C ASN A 181 -15.02 -2.34 1.72
N ILE A 182 -14.60 -2.11 2.96
CA ILE A 182 -15.34 -2.54 4.15
C ILE A 182 -16.51 -1.61 4.44
N GLU A 183 -16.37 -0.32 4.18
CA GLU A 183 -17.43 0.68 4.24
C GLU A 183 -18.50 0.38 3.19
N PHE A 184 -18.10 0.11 1.94
CA PHE A 184 -19.05 -0.29 0.89
C PHE A 184 -19.74 -1.61 1.20
N LEU A 185 -19.02 -2.57 1.79
CA LEU A 185 -19.59 -3.87 2.17
C LEU A 185 -20.61 -3.75 3.31
N THR A 186 -20.25 -3.02 4.37
CA THR A 186 -20.96 -3.07 5.66
C THR A 186 -21.88 -1.88 5.92
N HIS A 187 -21.63 -0.75 5.25
CA HIS A 187 -22.19 0.58 5.54
C HIS A 187 -21.92 1.06 6.97
N LYS A 188 -20.80 0.62 7.55
CA LYS A 188 -20.32 1.10 8.84
C LYS A 188 -19.16 2.08 8.63
N THR A 189 -18.98 2.97 9.60
CA THR A 189 -17.74 3.75 9.74
C THR A 189 -16.56 2.80 9.94
N VAL A 190 -15.49 3.05 9.21
CA VAL A 190 -14.19 2.38 9.33
C VAL A 190 -13.15 3.46 9.60
N TYR A 191 -12.28 3.21 10.58
CA TYR A 191 -11.23 4.14 10.98
C TYR A 191 -9.93 3.80 10.25
N HIS A 192 -9.51 4.67 9.34
CA HIS A 192 -8.31 4.51 8.51
C HIS A 192 -7.06 5.03 9.22
N LEU A 193 -6.24 4.11 9.72
CA LEU A 193 -5.04 4.48 10.49
C LEU A 193 -3.88 4.95 9.60
N HIS A 194 -3.88 4.55 8.33
CA HIS A 194 -2.85 4.96 7.36
C HIS A 194 -3.39 5.83 6.23
N GLY A 195 -4.62 6.34 6.34
CA GLY A 195 -5.25 7.14 5.29
C GLY A 195 -6.07 6.33 4.29
N ASP A 196 -6.59 7.03 3.29
CA ASP A 196 -7.67 6.58 2.41
C ASP A 196 -7.55 7.22 1.02
N TYR A 197 -7.71 6.42 -0.04
CA TYR A 197 -7.78 6.89 -1.42
C TYR A 197 -8.92 7.88 -1.69
N SER A 198 -10.00 7.86 -0.91
CA SER A 198 -11.11 8.82 -1.07
C SER A 198 -10.79 10.22 -0.51
N VAL A 199 -9.70 10.35 0.25
CA VAL A 199 -9.31 11.61 0.90
C VAL A 199 -8.01 12.12 0.31
N LEU A 200 -8.06 13.30 -0.31
CA LEU A 200 -6.87 14.00 -0.79
C LEU A 200 -5.94 14.37 0.38
N ALA A 201 -4.63 14.33 0.13
CA ALA A 201 -3.61 14.84 1.03
C ALA A 201 -3.93 16.29 1.43
N ASP A 202 -3.62 16.66 2.66
CA ASP A 202 -3.95 17.98 3.22
C ASP A 202 -3.44 19.15 2.36
N SER A 203 -2.33 18.97 1.63
CA SER A 203 -1.77 19.98 0.72
C SER A 203 -2.56 20.17 -0.56
N GLU A 204 -3.31 19.16 -1.01
CA GLU A 204 -4.07 19.14 -2.25
C GLU A 204 -5.57 19.28 -2.02
N ASN A 205 -6.04 19.12 -0.78
CA ASN A 205 -7.46 19.09 -0.44
C ASN A 205 -8.03 20.50 -0.18
N PRO A 206 -8.90 21.06 -1.04
CA PRO A 206 -9.47 22.39 -0.84
C PRO A 206 -10.42 22.48 0.37
N GLU A 207 -10.86 21.36 0.94
CA GLU A 207 -11.64 21.32 2.19
C GLU A 207 -10.76 21.42 3.45
N VAL A 208 -9.44 21.33 3.31
CA VAL A 208 -8.48 21.42 4.41
C VAL A 208 -7.80 22.79 4.36
N VAL A 209 -7.51 23.40 5.52
CA VAL A 209 -6.91 24.74 5.61
C VAL A 209 -5.68 24.91 4.72
N GLN A 210 -4.78 23.91 4.73
CA GLN A 210 -3.55 23.95 3.93
C GLN A 210 -3.83 23.89 2.42
N GLY A 211 -4.71 22.99 1.97
CA GLY A 211 -5.05 22.83 0.56
C GLY A 211 -5.91 23.97 0.02
N PHE A 212 -6.80 24.53 0.84
CA PHE A 212 -7.53 25.77 0.52
C PHE A 212 -6.56 26.93 0.26
N TRP A 213 -5.60 27.13 1.17
CA TRP A 213 -4.58 28.17 1.01
C TRP A 213 -3.68 27.93 -0.21
N ASN A 214 -3.30 26.68 -0.48
CA ASN A 214 -2.55 26.32 -1.69
C ASN A 214 -3.36 26.60 -2.96
N THR A 215 -4.66 26.30 -2.95
CA THR A 215 -5.58 26.57 -4.06
C THR A 215 -5.63 28.06 -4.37
N GLN A 216 -5.80 28.92 -3.35
CA GLN A 216 -5.80 30.37 -3.53
C GLN A 216 -4.49 30.92 -4.11
N LYS A 217 -3.37 30.24 -3.87
CA LYS A 217 -2.04 30.64 -4.35
C LYS A 217 -1.61 29.96 -5.64
N GLY A 218 -2.45 29.13 -6.26
CA GLY A 218 -2.09 28.36 -7.45
C GLY A 218 -0.94 27.38 -7.21
N LYS A 219 -0.86 26.79 -6.01
CA LYS A 219 0.21 25.87 -5.58
C LYS A 219 -0.18 24.39 -5.57
N ILE A 220 -1.37 24.07 -6.05
CA ILE A 220 -1.82 22.68 -6.20
C ILE A 220 -0.99 22.02 -7.29
N VAL A 221 -0.43 20.85 -6.98
CA VAL A 221 0.42 20.07 -7.90
C VAL A 221 -0.25 18.76 -8.33
N MET A 222 -1.48 18.54 -7.89
CA MET A 222 -2.26 17.37 -8.23
C MET A 222 -2.55 17.27 -9.74
N SER A 223 -2.18 16.14 -10.33
CA SER A 223 -2.62 15.74 -11.67
C SER A 223 -3.99 15.08 -11.62
N SER A 224 -4.95 15.62 -12.38
CA SER A 224 -6.31 15.05 -12.49
C SER A 224 -6.37 13.66 -13.13
N ALA A 225 -5.32 13.25 -13.85
CA ALA A 225 -5.18 11.90 -14.41
C ALA A 225 -4.77 10.87 -13.35
N TYR A 226 -4.25 11.32 -12.19
CA TYR A 226 -3.70 10.46 -11.13
C TYR A 226 -4.24 10.84 -9.73
N PRO A 227 -5.55 11.04 -9.52
CA PRO A 227 -6.08 11.49 -8.23
C PRO A 227 -5.67 10.57 -7.06
N GLN A 228 -5.58 9.26 -7.30
CA GLN A 228 -5.14 8.26 -6.34
C GLN A 228 -3.73 8.48 -5.79
N CYS A 229 -2.84 9.13 -6.55
CA CYS A 229 -1.48 9.42 -6.12
C CYS A 229 -1.42 10.54 -5.09
N TYR A 230 -2.46 11.37 -5.02
CA TYR A 230 -2.51 12.55 -4.15
C TYR A 230 -3.46 12.34 -2.95
N CYS A 231 -3.70 11.09 -2.56
CA CYS A 231 -4.42 10.77 -1.34
C CYS A 231 -3.58 11.00 -0.07
N ASN A 232 -4.22 10.94 1.10
CA ASN A 232 -3.57 11.19 2.40
C ASN A 232 -2.86 9.94 2.99
N ALA A 233 -2.46 8.98 2.15
CA ALA A 233 -1.82 7.75 2.59
C ALA A 233 -0.50 7.99 3.36
N LEU A 234 -0.32 7.32 4.50
CA LEU A 234 0.90 7.34 5.31
C LEU A 234 1.87 6.24 4.88
N LEU A 235 2.73 6.56 3.91
CA LEU A 235 3.78 5.66 3.44
C LEU A 235 5.16 6.08 3.99
N ASN A 236 5.80 5.16 4.70
CA ASN A 236 7.14 5.37 5.24
C ASN A 236 7.82 4.04 5.58
N PHE A 237 9.15 3.99 5.52
CA PHE A 237 9.93 2.82 5.96
C PHE A 237 9.92 2.63 7.48
N CYS A 238 9.44 3.62 8.23
CA CYS A 238 9.39 3.58 9.69
C CYS A 238 7.96 3.84 10.20
N GLY A 239 7.37 2.85 10.86
CA GLY A 239 6.04 2.98 11.48
C GLY A 239 5.96 4.12 12.51
N GLN A 240 7.04 4.39 13.24
CA GLN A 240 7.08 5.53 14.17
C GLN A 240 7.03 6.88 13.46
N GLN A 241 7.56 7.01 12.25
CA GLN A 241 7.40 8.24 11.47
C GLN A 241 5.95 8.44 11.03
N LYS A 242 5.26 7.37 10.57
CA LYS A 242 3.82 7.43 10.27
C LYS A 242 3.02 7.89 11.49
N TYR A 243 3.30 7.31 12.66
CA TYR A 243 2.64 7.67 13.91
C TYR A 243 2.91 9.12 14.33
N ARG A 244 4.15 9.60 14.21
CA ARG A 244 4.49 11.01 14.50
C ARG A 244 3.80 12.00 13.56
N GLU A 245 3.68 11.66 12.29
CA GLU A 245 2.93 12.48 11.32
C GLU A 245 1.46 12.59 11.75
N ALA A 246 0.82 11.46 12.05
CA ALA A 246 -0.54 11.44 12.57
C ALA A 246 -0.71 12.23 13.88
N GLN A 247 0.23 12.09 14.83
CA GLN A 247 0.21 12.85 16.08
C GLN A 247 0.38 14.36 15.85
N THR A 248 1.24 14.75 14.90
CA THR A 248 1.44 16.16 14.54
C THR A 248 0.15 16.76 14.00
N ASN A 249 -0.55 16.04 13.12
CA ASN A 249 -1.86 16.46 12.62
C ASN A 249 -2.87 16.63 13.75
N TRP A 250 -2.96 15.64 14.66
CA TRP A 250 -3.84 15.72 15.82
C TRP A 250 -3.53 16.93 16.72
N GLN A 251 -2.26 17.20 17.00
CA GLN A 251 -1.84 18.37 17.79
C GLN A 251 -2.18 19.69 17.10
N ASN A 252 -2.04 19.77 15.77
CA ASN A 252 -2.44 20.93 14.98
C ASN A 252 -3.95 21.16 15.06
N ILE A 253 -4.75 20.09 14.97
CA ILE A 253 -6.21 20.14 15.14
C ILE A 253 -6.57 20.76 16.50
N GLN A 254 -6.01 20.22 17.59
CA GLN A 254 -6.29 20.73 18.94
C GLN A 254 -5.85 22.20 19.10
N THR A 255 -4.69 22.55 18.55
CA THR A 255 -4.14 23.92 18.64
C THR A 255 -5.02 24.94 17.92
N LEU A 256 -5.43 24.66 16.67
CA LEU A 256 -6.27 25.60 15.91
C LEU A 256 -7.69 25.69 16.49
N GLN A 257 -8.27 24.60 16.98
CA GLN A 257 -9.55 24.62 17.70
C GLN A 257 -9.47 25.50 18.96
N HIS A 258 -8.39 25.37 19.73
CA HIS A 258 -8.18 26.21 20.92
C HIS A 258 -7.99 27.70 20.56
N LEU A 259 -7.20 28.00 19.52
CA LEU A 259 -7.03 29.37 19.03
C LEU A 259 -8.34 30.00 18.59
N ARG A 260 -9.21 29.24 17.90
CA ARG A 260 -10.53 29.72 17.52
C ARG A 260 -11.38 30.04 18.74
N LYS A 261 -11.40 29.17 19.74
CA LYS A 261 -12.10 29.45 21.01
C LYS A 261 -11.58 30.74 21.64
N LEU A 262 -10.26 30.95 21.69
CA LEU A 262 -9.69 32.21 22.19
C LEU A 262 -10.12 33.40 21.33
N TYR A 263 -10.13 33.29 20.01
CA TYR A 263 -10.61 34.36 19.12
C TYR A 263 -12.05 34.79 19.46
N GLU A 264 -12.90 33.84 19.80
CA GLU A 264 -14.30 34.06 20.16
C GLU A 264 -14.49 34.58 21.61
N THR A 265 -13.60 34.22 22.55
CA THR A 265 -13.80 34.50 24.00
C THR A 265 -12.82 35.50 24.62
N ASP A 266 -11.59 35.58 24.11
CA ASP A 266 -10.49 36.39 24.65
C ASP A 266 -9.51 36.79 23.52
N ILE A 267 -9.84 37.91 22.87
CA ILE A 267 -9.11 38.38 21.69
C ILE A 267 -7.66 38.76 21.98
N ASP A 268 -7.34 39.18 23.20
CA ASP A 268 -5.97 39.56 23.58
C ASP A 268 -5.11 38.32 23.83
N ALA A 269 -5.66 37.29 24.48
CA ALA A 269 -5.00 35.99 24.59
C ALA A 269 -4.80 35.34 23.21
N PHE A 270 -5.78 35.43 22.31
CA PHE A 270 -5.63 34.99 20.93
C PHE A 270 -4.48 35.70 20.22
N LYS A 271 -4.45 37.04 20.23
CA LYS A 271 -3.38 37.82 19.58
C LYS A 271 -2.00 37.44 20.09
N LYS A 272 -1.86 37.29 21.42
CA LYS A 272 -0.62 36.85 22.05
C LYS A 272 -0.21 35.46 21.56
N ARG A 273 -1.12 34.47 21.64
CA ARG A 273 -0.82 33.09 21.27
C ARG A 273 -0.54 32.93 19.77
N ARG A 274 -1.29 33.62 18.91
CA ARG A 274 -1.05 33.69 17.47
C ARG A 274 0.33 34.28 17.18
N ALA A 275 0.72 35.36 17.85
CA ALA A 275 2.05 35.96 17.68
C ALA A 275 3.16 34.99 18.11
N GLU A 276 3.01 34.32 19.26
CA GLU A 276 3.95 33.29 19.75
C GLU A 276 4.17 32.16 18.73
N LEU A 277 3.10 31.59 18.17
CA LEU A 277 3.18 30.51 17.18
C LEU A 277 3.76 31.00 15.84
N GLY A 278 3.50 32.27 15.49
CA GLY A 278 3.97 32.89 14.27
C GLY A 278 5.42 33.41 14.30
N MET A 279 6.09 33.44 15.46
CA MET A 279 7.38 34.12 15.65
C MET A 279 8.46 33.71 14.65
N ASN A 280 8.46 32.44 14.22
CA ASN A 280 9.49 31.87 13.35
C ASN A 280 8.96 31.46 11.96
N SER A 281 7.68 31.68 11.66
CA SER A 281 7.11 31.29 10.37
C SER A 281 5.88 32.13 10.00
N PRO A 282 6.01 33.07 9.05
CA PRO A 282 4.87 33.82 8.52
C PRO A 282 3.77 32.93 7.93
N VAL A 283 4.13 31.72 7.47
CA VAL A 283 3.18 30.73 6.94
C VAL A 283 2.23 30.23 8.03
N VAL A 284 2.74 29.97 9.24
CA VAL A 284 1.92 29.50 10.38
C VAL A 284 0.86 30.53 10.72
N THR A 285 1.23 31.82 10.75
CA THR A 285 0.30 32.92 10.97
C THR A 285 -0.81 32.96 9.91
N GLN A 286 -0.45 32.77 8.63
CA GLN A 286 -1.42 32.75 7.54
C GLN A 286 -2.38 31.55 7.62
N ILE A 287 -1.89 30.38 8.03
CA ILE A 287 -2.74 29.18 8.25
C ILE A 287 -3.75 29.45 9.37
N ILE A 288 -3.30 30.03 10.50
CA ILE A 288 -4.18 30.41 11.61
C ILE A 288 -5.25 31.37 11.11
N ASP A 289 -4.86 32.45 10.43
CA ASP A 289 -5.80 33.46 9.92
C ASP A 289 -6.81 32.88 8.92
N THR A 290 -6.34 31.97 8.05
CA THR A 290 -7.20 31.26 7.10
C THR A 290 -8.27 30.46 7.82
N TYR A 291 -7.90 29.71 8.87
CA TYR A 291 -8.86 28.93 9.65
C TYR A 291 -9.84 29.80 10.45
N ILE A 292 -9.38 30.93 10.99
CA ILE A 292 -10.27 31.88 11.69
C ILE A 292 -11.29 32.49 10.72
N ALA A 293 -10.87 32.80 9.48
CA ALA A 293 -11.76 33.33 8.44
C ALA A 293 -12.69 32.26 7.84
N HIS A 294 -12.22 31.01 7.78
CA HIS A 294 -12.93 29.86 7.20
C HIS A 294 -13.05 28.71 8.20
N PRO A 295 -13.86 28.89 9.25
CA PRO A 295 -14.04 27.92 10.32
C PRO A 295 -14.66 26.57 9.91
N GLU A 296 -15.26 26.52 8.72
CA GLU A 296 -15.84 25.34 8.09
C GLU A 296 -14.79 24.37 7.53
N LEU A 297 -13.56 24.83 7.29
CA LEU A 297 -12.49 24.00 6.76
C LEU A 297 -12.02 22.98 7.80
N LYS A 298 -11.65 21.79 7.34
CA LYS A 298 -10.93 20.80 8.14
C LYS A 298 -9.52 21.32 8.42
N ILE A 299 -9.00 21.08 9.62
CA ILE A 299 -7.67 21.57 10.00
C ILE A 299 -6.56 20.72 9.38
N ALA A 300 -6.68 19.40 9.52
CA ALA A 300 -5.75 18.40 9.00
C ALA A 300 -6.46 17.04 8.91
N SER A 301 -5.83 16.07 8.24
CA SER A 301 -6.29 14.68 8.23
C SER A 301 -6.23 14.07 9.65
N ASP A 302 -7.33 13.46 10.09
CA ASP A 302 -7.40 12.66 11.31
C ASP A 302 -7.21 11.18 10.97
N TYR A 303 -6.11 10.59 11.46
CA TYR A 303 -5.78 9.18 11.23
C TYR A 303 -6.29 8.27 12.34
N HIS A 304 -7.11 8.78 13.26
CA HIS A 304 -7.86 7.99 14.24
C HIS A 304 -7.02 7.08 15.15
N PHE A 305 -5.75 7.41 15.38
CA PHE A 305 -4.90 6.69 16.33
C PHE A 305 -5.41 6.83 17.76
N MET A 306 -6.06 7.94 18.12
CA MET A 306 -6.61 8.13 19.46
C MET A 306 -7.78 7.17 19.74
N GLU A 307 -8.58 6.84 18.74
CA GLU A 307 -9.65 5.86 18.82
C GLU A 307 -9.10 4.45 19.08
N LEU A 308 -7.94 4.12 18.49
CA LEU A 308 -7.23 2.87 18.77
C LEU A 308 -6.61 2.88 20.18
N GLU A 309 -5.97 3.98 20.58
CA GLU A 309 -5.35 4.10 21.92
C GLU A 309 -6.38 4.13 23.05
N ASN A 310 -7.61 4.59 22.80
CA ASN A 310 -8.69 4.58 23.78
C ASN A 310 -9.60 3.33 23.67
N LEU A 311 -9.19 2.34 22.86
CA LEU A 311 -9.98 1.13 22.64
C LEU A 311 -10.07 0.28 23.92
N SER A 312 -11.19 -0.44 24.07
CA SER A 312 -11.45 -1.38 25.16
C SER A 312 -12.19 -2.63 24.65
N GLY A 313 -12.19 -3.68 25.47
CA GLY A 313 -12.79 -4.97 25.15
C GLY A 313 -11.85 -5.89 24.35
N GLU A 314 -12.39 -6.65 23.40
CA GLU A 314 -11.61 -7.56 22.55
C GLU A 314 -11.25 -6.94 21.20
N LEU A 315 -10.05 -7.24 20.71
CA LEU A 315 -9.57 -6.83 19.39
C LEU A 315 -9.17 -8.06 18.56
N ASP A 316 -9.83 -8.25 17.42
CA ASP A 316 -9.40 -9.19 16.39
C ASP A 316 -8.46 -8.47 15.40
N ILE A 317 -7.29 -9.02 15.12
CA ILE A 317 -6.36 -8.50 14.10
C ILE A 317 -6.32 -9.49 12.94
N ILE A 318 -6.67 -9.04 11.73
CA ILE A 318 -6.79 -9.88 10.53
C ILE A 318 -5.96 -9.30 9.39
N GLY A 319 -5.08 -10.12 8.82
CA GLY A 319 -4.34 -9.75 7.61
C GLY A 319 -3.22 -8.73 7.84
N LEU A 320 -2.79 -8.53 9.09
CA LEU A 320 -1.66 -7.69 9.45
C LEU A 320 -0.36 -8.50 9.48
N SER A 321 0.71 -7.96 8.91
CA SER A 321 2.08 -8.44 9.16
C SER A 321 2.62 -7.71 10.40
N PRO A 322 3.00 -8.40 11.48
CA PRO A 322 3.36 -7.74 12.74
C PRO A 322 4.65 -6.91 12.68
N GLN A 323 5.43 -7.02 11.60
CA GLN A 323 6.76 -6.44 11.49
C GLN A 323 6.76 -4.96 11.09
N ASN A 324 6.10 -4.54 10.01
CA ASN A 324 6.26 -3.17 9.45
C ASN A 324 5.44 -2.10 10.20
N ASP A 325 4.46 -2.53 11.00
CA ASP A 325 3.50 -1.66 11.66
C ASP A 325 3.62 -1.74 13.18
N SER A 326 4.85 -1.77 13.68
CA SER A 326 5.18 -1.88 15.11
C SER A 326 4.54 -0.78 15.98
N HIS A 327 4.31 0.42 15.41
CA HIS A 327 3.60 1.52 16.08
C HIS A 327 2.15 1.17 16.41
N ILE A 328 1.49 0.30 15.63
CA ILE A 328 0.13 -0.17 15.90
C ILE A 328 0.09 -0.95 17.20
N PHE A 329 1.03 -1.87 17.40
CA PHE A 329 1.13 -2.63 18.66
C PHE A 329 1.45 -1.73 19.84
N SER A 330 2.25 -0.68 19.63
CA SER A 330 2.50 0.34 20.66
C SER A 330 1.21 1.08 21.06
N CYS A 331 0.33 1.37 20.10
CA CYS A 331 -0.99 1.98 20.38
C CYS A 331 -1.91 1.01 21.12
N ILE A 332 -1.94 -0.26 20.70
CA ILE A 332 -2.71 -1.30 21.37
C ILE A 332 -2.21 -1.48 22.81
N GLU A 333 -0.91 -1.43 23.06
CA GLU A 333 -0.33 -1.59 24.39
C GLU A 333 -0.79 -0.48 25.36
N LYS A 334 -0.95 0.76 24.88
CA LYS A 334 -1.48 1.89 25.65
C LYS A 334 -2.98 1.78 25.95
N SER A 335 -3.71 1.00 25.16
CA SER A 335 -5.17 0.92 25.25
C SER A 335 -5.68 0.10 26.44
N SER A 336 -7.00 0.14 26.64
CA SER A 336 -7.70 -0.70 27.61
C SER A 336 -8.19 -2.03 27.00
N VAL A 337 -7.63 -2.45 25.86
CA VAL A 337 -7.92 -3.78 25.29
C VAL A 337 -7.53 -4.86 26.28
N GLU A 338 -8.47 -5.78 26.51
CA GLU A 338 -8.38 -6.88 27.48
C GLU A 338 -7.73 -8.12 26.86
N LYS A 339 -8.02 -8.37 25.58
CA LYS A 339 -7.54 -9.54 24.85
C LYS A 339 -7.43 -9.25 23.35
N VAL A 340 -6.35 -9.75 22.73
CA VAL A 340 -6.13 -9.70 21.28
C VAL A 340 -6.26 -11.09 20.67
N ASN A 341 -7.05 -11.24 19.62
CA ASN A 341 -7.03 -12.44 18.78
C ASN A 341 -6.31 -12.12 17.47
N PHE A 342 -5.09 -12.64 17.31
CA PHE A 342 -4.28 -12.39 16.13
C PHE A 342 -4.44 -13.53 15.12
N TYR A 343 -5.06 -13.23 13.97
CA TYR A 343 -5.22 -14.19 12.90
C TYR A 343 -3.97 -14.24 12.01
N TYR A 344 -3.27 -15.36 12.03
CA TYR A 344 -2.04 -15.57 11.27
C TYR A 344 -2.28 -16.46 10.04
N TYR A 345 -1.47 -16.26 9.00
CA TYR A 345 -1.38 -17.13 7.84
C TYR A 345 -0.11 -17.98 7.93
N GLY A 346 -0.21 -19.28 7.66
CA GLY A 346 0.95 -20.17 7.69
C GLY A 346 1.46 -20.46 9.11
N GLN A 347 2.71 -20.09 9.41
CA GLN A 347 3.29 -20.29 10.74
C GLN A 347 3.06 -19.04 11.60
N PRO A 348 2.59 -19.19 12.85
CA PRO A 348 2.40 -18.05 13.73
C PRO A 348 3.75 -17.42 14.08
N PRO A 349 3.81 -16.09 14.28
CA PRO A 349 5.02 -15.46 14.79
C PRO A 349 5.35 -16.01 16.19
N LYS A 350 6.63 -16.07 16.53
CA LYS A 350 7.08 -16.59 17.84
C LYS A 350 6.48 -15.83 19.01
N LYS A 351 6.33 -14.51 18.86
CA LYS A 351 5.79 -13.60 19.87
C LYS A 351 5.26 -12.36 19.17
N LEU A 352 4.18 -11.76 19.68
CA LEU A 352 3.77 -10.41 19.32
C LEU A 352 4.43 -9.39 20.26
N PRO A 353 4.71 -8.15 19.78
CA PRO A 353 5.25 -7.08 20.60
C PRO A 353 4.16 -6.48 21.53
N LEU A 354 3.53 -7.34 22.33
CA LEU A 354 2.47 -7.02 23.28
C LEU A 354 2.78 -7.68 24.62
N THR A 355 2.46 -6.98 25.71
CA THR A 355 2.40 -7.60 27.05
C THR A 355 0.98 -8.04 27.41
N LYS A 356 -0.02 -7.46 26.74
CA LYS A 356 -1.43 -7.84 26.86
C LYS A 356 -1.69 -9.30 26.45
N PRO A 357 -2.72 -9.96 27.02
CA PRO A 357 -3.10 -11.31 26.62
C PRO A 357 -3.46 -11.39 25.12
N TYR A 358 -2.91 -12.37 24.43
CA TYR A 358 -3.26 -12.64 23.04
C TYR A 358 -3.37 -14.13 22.72
N GLU A 359 -4.16 -14.45 21.71
CA GLU A 359 -4.31 -15.79 21.15
C GLU A 359 -4.05 -15.75 19.64
N PHE A 360 -3.29 -16.74 19.16
CA PHE A 360 -3.11 -16.97 17.74
C PHE A 360 -4.27 -17.79 17.18
N LYS A 361 -4.89 -17.29 16.11
CA LYS A 361 -5.96 -17.97 15.38
C LYS A 361 -5.55 -18.21 13.94
N ASP A 362 -5.93 -19.37 13.42
CA ASP A 362 -5.67 -19.75 12.03
C ASP A 362 -6.65 -19.02 11.10
N ILE A 363 -6.11 -18.20 10.20
CA ILE A 363 -6.92 -17.44 9.25
C ILE A 363 -7.64 -18.34 8.22
N GLU A 364 -7.06 -19.47 7.83
CA GLU A 364 -7.70 -20.37 6.87
C GLU A 364 -8.98 -20.97 7.46
N LYS A 365 -8.95 -21.30 8.76
CA LYS A 365 -10.15 -21.76 9.48
C LYS A 365 -11.24 -20.68 9.53
N LEU A 366 -10.86 -19.41 9.72
CA LEU A 366 -11.82 -18.30 9.64
C LEU A 366 -12.48 -18.25 8.27
N TRP A 367 -11.69 -18.17 7.19
CA TRP A 367 -12.24 -18.09 5.83
C TRP A 367 -13.09 -19.29 5.45
N LYS A 368 -12.69 -20.49 5.87
CA LYS A 368 -13.51 -21.71 5.75
C LYS A 368 -14.85 -21.61 6.45
N SER A 369 -14.88 -21.14 7.70
CA SER A 369 -16.13 -20.94 8.44
C SER A 369 -17.07 -19.92 7.78
N LEU A 370 -16.53 -18.99 6.99
CA LEU A 370 -17.29 -17.98 6.25
C LEU A 370 -17.64 -18.42 4.83
N GLY A 371 -17.21 -19.62 4.39
CA GLY A 371 -17.38 -20.09 3.02
C GLY A 371 -16.66 -19.20 2.01
N SER A 372 -15.48 -18.70 2.39
CA SER A 372 -14.67 -17.74 1.62
C SER A 372 -13.25 -18.22 1.40
N GLU A 373 -13.04 -19.54 1.41
CA GLU A 373 -11.76 -20.13 1.00
C GLU A 373 -11.44 -19.72 -0.44
N ALA A 374 -10.17 -19.41 -0.70
CA ALA A 374 -9.73 -19.16 -2.06
C ALA A 374 -9.92 -20.44 -2.89
N PRO A 375 -10.58 -20.36 -4.07
CA PRO A 375 -10.80 -21.53 -4.89
C PRO A 375 -9.43 -22.07 -5.36
N LYS A 376 -9.24 -23.39 -5.20
CA LYS A 376 -8.04 -24.10 -5.64
C LYS A 376 -8.39 -24.88 -6.90
N TYR A 377 -7.73 -24.56 -8.00
CA TYR A 377 -7.88 -25.30 -9.26
C TYR A 377 -6.62 -26.10 -9.54
N ASN A 378 -6.81 -27.26 -10.17
CA ASN A 378 -5.74 -27.99 -10.84
C ASN A 378 -6.30 -28.49 -12.17
N CYS A 379 -5.89 -27.84 -13.25
CA CYS A 379 -6.41 -28.11 -14.58
C CYS A 379 -5.71 -29.28 -15.28
N ASN A 380 -4.71 -29.92 -14.64
CA ASN A 380 -3.95 -31.06 -15.14
C ASN A 380 -3.42 -30.88 -16.58
N ARG A 381 -3.11 -29.63 -16.97
CA ARG A 381 -2.44 -29.29 -18.23
C ARG A 381 -1.04 -29.88 -18.21
N LYS A 382 -0.69 -30.57 -19.30
CA LYS A 382 0.63 -31.16 -19.50
C LYS A 382 1.37 -30.40 -20.57
N TYR A 383 2.61 -30.03 -20.27
CA TYR A 383 3.47 -29.32 -21.20
C TYR A 383 4.66 -30.22 -21.60
N PRO A 384 5.10 -30.21 -22.87
CA PRO A 384 6.21 -31.04 -23.30
C PRO A 384 7.52 -30.67 -22.59
N ASN A 385 8.37 -31.66 -22.32
CA ASN A 385 9.72 -31.43 -21.78
C ASN A 385 10.84 -31.52 -22.82
N THR A 386 10.47 -31.45 -24.10
CA THR A 386 11.42 -31.42 -25.22
C THR A 386 12.26 -30.14 -25.21
N GLU A 387 13.43 -30.18 -25.85
CA GLU A 387 14.30 -29.01 -26.00
C GLU A 387 13.60 -27.82 -26.68
N GLY A 388 12.75 -28.07 -27.68
CA GLY A 388 11.95 -27.03 -28.32
C GLY A 388 10.99 -26.34 -27.35
N ALA A 389 10.36 -27.10 -26.44
CA ALA A 389 9.47 -26.53 -25.43
C ALA A 389 10.22 -25.67 -24.41
N LYS A 390 11.42 -26.08 -23.98
CA LYS A 390 12.26 -25.26 -23.09
C LYS A 390 12.57 -23.90 -23.70
N LYS A 391 12.94 -23.86 -24.99
CA LYS A 391 13.14 -22.61 -25.73
C LYS A 391 11.89 -21.73 -25.77
N VAL A 392 10.69 -22.32 -25.89
CA VAL A 392 9.44 -21.55 -25.79
C VAL A 392 9.33 -20.88 -24.42
N PHE A 393 9.53 -21.61 -23.32
CA PHE A 393 9.49 -21.02 -21.97
C PHE A 393 10.56 -19.92 -21.76
N GLU A 394 11.74 -20.08 -22.35
CA GLU A 394 12.76 -19.02 -22.37
C GLU A 394 12.27 -17.79 -23.12
N CYS A 395 11.64 -17.95 -24.29
CA CYS A 395 11.01 -16.84 -25.02
C CYS A 395 9.91 -16.16 -24.20
N LEU A 396 9.09 -16.92 -23.45
CA LEU A 396 8.05 -16.34 -22.58
C LEU A 396 8.67 -15.42 -21.52
N ASN A 397 9.80 -15.82 -20.92
CA ASN A 397 10.52 -14.99 -19.95
C ASN A 397 11.10 -13.70 -20.58
N VAL A 398 11.58 -13.78 -21.83
CA VAL A 398 12.05 -12.61 -22.57
C VAL A 398 10.88 -11.64 -22.82
N LEU A 399 9.75 -12.13 -23.30
CA LEU A 399 8.55 -11.31 -23.60
C LEU A 399 7.92 -10.66 -22.36
N SER A 400 8.07 -11.28 -21.19
CA SER A 400 7.54 -10.77 -19.93
C SER A 400 8.48 -9.81 -19.20
N PHE A 401 9.73 -9.65 -19.66
CA PHE A 401 10.77 -8.85 -18.99
C PHE A 401 11.05 -9.29 -17.53
N GLU A 402 10.69 -10.53 -17.21
CA GLU A 402 10.84 -11.14 -15.90
C GLU A 402 11.19 -12.62 -16.09
N ARG A 403 12.06 -13.14 -15.24
CA ARG A 403 12.49 -14.53 -15.30
C ARG A 403 11.89 -15.30 -14.13
N ILE A 404 11.08 -16.30 -14.45
CA ILE A 404 10.64 -17.36 -13.53
C ILE A 404 10.97 -18.72 -14.14
N SER A 405 11.01 -19.74 -13.30
CA SER A 405 11.30 -21.10 -13.75
C SER A 405 10.15 -21.67 -14.57
N LYS A 406 10.47 -22.65 -15.44
CA LYS A 406 9.46 -23.40 -16.19
C LYS A 406 8.42 -24.01 -15.26
N ASP A 407 8.85 -24.62 -14.16
CA ASP A 407 7.96 -25.30 -13.21
C ASP A 407 6.99 -24.31 -12.54
N GLU A 408 7.43 -23.08 -12.25
CA GLU A 408 6.55 -22.02 -11.75
C GLU A 408 5.49 -21.62 -12.77
N ILE A 409 5.88 -21.44 -14.04
CA ILE A 409 4.94 -21.12 -15.13
C ILE A 409 3.90 -22.24 -15.27
N GLU A 410 4.34 -23.51 -15.30
CA GLU A 410 3.44 -24.65 -15.45
C GLU A 410 2.50 -24.81 -14.25
N LYS A 411 3.01 -24.62 -13.03
CA LYS A 411 2.22 -24.68 -11.81
C LYS A 411 1.15 -23.59 -11.81
N GLU A 412 1.54 -22.35 -12.05
CA GLU A 412 0.59 -21.23 -12.07
C GLU A 412 -0.42 -21.36 -13.22
N ALA A 413 0.01 -21.79 -14.40
CA ALA A 413 -0.90 -22.07 -15.50
C ALA A 413 -1.93 -23.16 -15.15
N ASN A 414 -1.57 -24.15 -14.33
CA ASN A 414 -2.49 -25.19 -13.86
C ASN A 414 -3.48 -24.71 -12.80
N GLU A 415 -3.16 -23.64 -12.07
CA GLU A 415 -4.05 -23.00 -11.09
C GLU A 415 -5.13 -22.11 -11.75
N ILE A 416 -5.07 -21.89 -13.07
CA ILE A 416 -6.00 -21.00 -13.78
C ILE A 416 -7.00 -21.81 -14.64
N PRO A 417 -8.30 -21.79 -14.33
CA PRO A 417 -9.31 -22.51 -15.11
C PRO A 417 -9.55 -21.88 -16.50
N ASP A 418 -10.06 -22.70 -17.43
CA ASP A 418 -10.21 -22.31 -18.84
C ASP A 418 -11.05 -21.05 -19.03
N PHE A 419 -12.13 -20.86 -18.26
CA PHE A 419 -12.99 -19.68 -18.41
C PHE A 419 -12.25 -18.36 -18.08
N ILE A 420 -11.29 -18.38 -17.15
CA ILE A 420 -10.43 -17.24 -16.85
C ILE A 420 -9.42 -17.06 -17.99
N ALA A 421 -8.72 -18.12 -18.38
CA ALA A 421 -7.73 -18.08 -19.45
C ALA A 421 -8.32 -17.56 -20.78
N ILE A 422 -9.51 -18.04 -21.18
CA ILE A 422 -10.24 -17.58 -22.37
C ILE A 422 -10.54 -16.08 -22.29
N SER A 423 -11.04 -15.61 -21.14
CA SER A 423 -11.35 -14.19 -20.95
C SER A 423 -10.10 -13.31 -21.11
N LEU A 424 -8.98 -13.73 -20.54
CA LEU A 424 -7.71 -13.00 -20.62
C LEU A 424 -7.13 -13.01 -22.02
N CYS A 425 -7.15 -14.16 -22.71
CA CYS A 425 -6.71 -14.26 -24.10
C CYS A 425 -7.56 -13.39 -25.03
N LYS A 426 -8.88 -13.31 -24.81
CA LYS A 426 -9.77 -12.44 -25.56
C LYS A 426 -9.40 -10.97 -25.38
N GLU A 427 -9.19 -10.52 -24.15
CA GLU A 427 -8.76 -9.14 -23.87
C GLU A 427 -7.40 -8.85 -24.51
N ALA A 428 -6.43 -9.75 -24.35
CA ALA A 428 -5.10 -9.61 -24.94
C ALA A 428 -5.13 -9.55 -26.47
N ASN A 429 -5.95 -10.38 -27.12
CA ASN A 429 -6.09 -10.36 -28.58
C ASN A 429 -6.79 -9.09 -29.06
N ASN A 430 -7.82 -8.61 -28.35
CA ASN A 430 -8.46 -7.32 -28.66
C ASN A 430 -7.46 -6.17 -28.59
N LEU A 431 -6.62 -6.12 -27.54
CA LEU A 431 -5.57 -5.12 -27.40
C LEU A 431 -4.52 -5.24 -28.52
N ARG A 432 -4.08 -6.47 -28.83
CA ARG A 432 -3.09 -6.69 -29.91
C ARG A 432 -3.60 -6.25 -31.28
N ASN A 433 -4.91 -6.32 -31.52
CA ASN A 433 -5.52 -5.85 -32.76
C ASN A 433 -5.53 -4.32 -32.90
N THR A 434 -5.32 -3.57 -31.81
CA THR A 434 -5.19 -2.11 -31.86
C THR A 434 -3.75 -1.65 -32.08
N PHE A 435 -2.78 -2.56 -32.08
CA PHE A 435 -1.38 -2.21 -32.25
C PHE A 435 -1.04 -1.92 -33.71
N GLU A 436 -0.32 -0.82 -33.93
CA GLU A 436 0.39 -0.63 -35.19
C GLU A 436 1.53 -1.65 -35.32
N LYS A 437 1.95 -1.92 -36.55
CA LYS A 437 3.14 -2.73 -36.81
C LYS A 437 4.35 -2.09 -36.14
N SER A 438 4.99 -2.80 -35.22
CA SER A 438 6.19 -2.34 -34.50
C SER A 438 7.29 -1.96 -35.50
N ARG A 439 7.91 -0.80 -35.29
CA ARG A 439 8.91 -0.25 -36.23
C ARG A 439 10.34 -0.56 -35.79
N ASN A 440 10.51 -0.85 -34.50
CA ASN A 440 11.78 -1.20 -33.87
C ASN A 440 11.52 -2.14 -32.67
N GLU A 441 12.61 -2.57 -32.02
CA GLU A 441 12.57 -3.44 -30.84
C GLU A 441 11.86 -2.77 -29.64
N GLU A 442 12.06 -1.47 -29.43
CA GLU A 442 11.42 -0.74 -28.33
C GLU A 442 9.89 -0.69 -28.46
N ASP A 443 9.36 -0.49 -29.66
CA ASP A 443 7.93 -0.54 -29.95
C ASP A 443 7.37 -1.95 -29.67
N PHE A 444 8.11 -2.99 -30.05
CA PHE A 444 7.72 -4.38 -29.82
C PHE A 444 7.70 -4.69 -28.32
N ASP A 445 8.73 -4.28 -27.59
CA ASP A 445 8.84 -4.43 -26.14
C ASP A 445 7.66 -3.75 -25.43
N LYS A 446 7.37 -2.49 -25.80
CA LYS A 446 6.23 -1.75 -25.25
C LYS A 446 4.90 -2.48 -25.48
N GLN A 447 4.68 -3.00 -26.69
CA GLN A 447 3.47 -3.78 -27.00
C GLN A 447 3.38 -5.09 -26.18
N ALA A 448 4.50 -5.78 -25.97
CA ALA A 448 4.55 -6.97 -25.11
C ALA A 448 4.25 -6.63 -23.63
N ILE A 449 4.78 -5.52 -23.13
CA ILE A 449 4.51 -5.04 -21.76
C ILE A 449 3.04 -4.63 -21.61
N MET A 450 2.45 -3.98 -22.61
CA MET A 450 1.02 -3.64 -22.62
C MET A 450 0.14 -4.90 -22.48
N VAL A 451 0.50 -6.00 -23.15
CA VAL A 451 -0.19 -7.29 -22.95
C VAL A 451 0.08 -7.86 -21.55
N SER A 452 1.31 -7.75 -21.06
CA SER A 452 1.70 -8.24 -19.73
C SER A 452 0.89 -7.57 -18.60
N LYS A 453 0.55 -6.28 -18.75
CA LYS A 453 -0.29 -5.54 -17.78
C LYS A 453 -1.66 -6.18 -17.54
N ILE A 454 -2.25 -6.85 -18.54
CA ILE A 454 -3.52 -7.59 -18.38
C ILE A 454 -3.37 -8.68 -17.31
N ALA A 455 -2.29 -9.46 -17.37
CA ALA A 455 -2.00 -10.52 -16.40
C ALA A 455 -1.65 -9.95 -15.02
N LEU A 456 -0.80 -8.92 -14.98
CA LEU A 456 -0.37 -8.28 -13.72
C LEU A 456 -1.53 -7.69 -12.92
N ARG A 457 -2.55 -7.16 -13.60
CA ARG A 457 -3.77 -6.63 -12.98
C ARG A 457 -4.61 -7.70 -12.27
N GLU A 458 -4.51 -8.95 -12.71
CA GLU A 458 -5.19 -10.11 -12.13
C GLU A 458 -4.32 -10.89 -11.12
N GLY A 459 -3.05 -10.52 -10.96
CA GLY A 459 -2.11 -11.28 -10.15
C GLY A 459 -1.68 -12.59 -10.80
N ILE A 460 -1.53 -12.56 -12.14
CA ILE A 460 -1.04 -13.68 -12.95
C ILE A 460 0.30 -13.29 -13.58
N SER A 461 1.30 -14.16 -13.50
CA SER A 461 2.60 -13.94 -14.12
C SER A 461 2.43 -13.78 -15.66
N PRO A 462 3.00 -12.75 -16.31
CA PRO A 462 2.78 -12.49 -17.73
C PRO A 462 3.14 -13.66 -18.66
N GLN A 463 4.15 -14.45 -18.29
CA GLN A 463 4.58 -15.67 -18.98
C GLN A 463 3.41 -16.65 -19.16
N VAL A 464 2.53 -16.76 -18.16
CA VAL A 464 1.37 -17.65 -18.18
C VAL A 464 0.31 -17.15 -19.16
N LEU A 465 0.09 -15.83 -19.25
CA LEU A 465 -0.80 -15.26 -20.26
C LEU A 465 -0.26 -15.50 -21.67
N PHE A 466 1.04 -15.25 -21.90
CA PHE A 466 1.65 -15.54 -23.20
C PHE A 466 1.59 -17.02 -23.56
N LEU A 467 1.77 -17.92 -22.59
CA LEU A 467 1.58 -19.36 -22.79
C LEU A 467 0.15 -19.69 -23.25
N PHE A 468 -0.87 -19.08 -22.64
CA PHE A 468 -2.25 -19.28 -23.09
C PHE A 468 -2.52 -18.69 -24.47
N ILE A 469 -1.94 -17.53 -24.81
CA ILE A 469 -2.11 -16.91 -26.14
C ILE A 469 -1.55 -17.80 -27.26
N ILE A 470 -0.42 -18.46 -27.04
CA ILE A 470 0.19 -19.35 -28.06
C ILE A 470 -0.49 -20.72 -28.13
N ASP A 471 -1.13 -21.16 -27.04
CA ASP A 471 -1.87 -22.41 -27.00
C ASP A 471 -3.15 -22.33 -27.84
N ASN A 472 -3.26 -23.20 -28.84
CA ASN A 472 -4.39 -23.27 -29.76
C ASN A 472 -5.74 -23.48 -29.04
N LYS A 473 -5.74 -24.03 -27.83
CA LYS A 473 -6.94 -24.24 -27.02
C LYS A 473 -7.68 -22.93 -26.72
N PHE A 474 -6.97 -21.80 -26.60
CA PHE A 474 -7.52 -20.52 -26.17
C PHE A 474 -7.65 -19.49 -27.30
N LYS A 475 -7.47 -19.91 -28.56
CA LYS A 475 -7.57 -19.04 -29.74
C LYS A 475 -9.01 -18.75 -30.22
N ARG A 476 -10.03 -19.26 -29.52
CA ARG A 476 -11.44 -19.16 -29.92
C ARG A 476 -12.17 -18.02 -29.23
#